data_AF-A0A0E9ME25-F1
#
_entry.id   AF-A0A0E9ME25-F1
#
_cell.length_a   1.000
_cell.length_b   1.000
_cell.length_c   1.000
_cell.angle_alpha   90.00
_cell.angle_beta   90.00
_cell.angle_gamma   90.00
#
_symmetry.space_group_name_H-M   'P 1'
#
loop_
_entity.id
_entity.type
_entity.pdbx_description
1 polymer ?
#
loop_
_entity_poly.entity_id
_entity_poly.type
_entity_poly.pdbx_seq_one_letter_code
_entity_poly.pdbx_strand_id
1 'polypeptide(L)' 'MLGHATRIAILAIIVGLAVVLVYERALPNTPVTDDTYLLAGLIGVIVAWVVDWLWTRFAGKDKA' A
#
# COMPACT_ATOMS: atom_id res chain seq x y z
N MET A 1 -10.73 -9.83 -15.57
CA MET A 1 -10.18 -10.20 -14.25
C MET A 1 -8.81 -9.55 -14.16
N LEU A 2 -8.66 -8.51 -13.34
CA LEU A 2 -7.35 -7.86 -13.15
C LEU A 2 -6.41 -8.90 -12.52
N GLY A 3 -5.21 -9.10 -13.08
CA GLY A 3 -4.27 -10.09 -12.57
C GLY A 3 -3.86 -9.80 -11.13
N HIS A 4 -3.59 -10.85 -10.35
CA HIS A 4 -3.22 -10.76 -8.93
C HIS A 4 -2.06 -9.77 -8.69
N ALA A 5 -1.02 -9.83 -9.53
CA ALA A 5 0.10 -8.90 -9.50
C ALA A 5 -0.32 -7.43 -9.75
N THR A 6 -1.25 -7.20 -10.67
CA THR A 6 -1.78 -5.86 -10.97
C THR A 6 -2.56 -5.28 -9.80
N ARG A 7 -3.32 -6.11 -9.07
CA ARG A 7 -4.05 -5.68 -7.86
C ARG A 7 -3.09 -5.24 -6.75
N ILE A 8 -2.05 -6.03 -6.49
CA ILE A 8 -1.01 -5.71 -5.51
C ILE A 8 -0.30 -4.41 -5.89
N ALA A 9 0.05 -4.22 -7.16
CA ALA A 9 0.71 -3.01 -7.63
C ALA A 9 -0.15 -1.75 -7.42
N ILE A 10 -1.45 -1.81 -7.74
CA ILE A 10 -2.37 -0.68 -7.53
C ILE A 10 -2.52 -0.37 -6.04
N LEU A 11 -2.73 -1.39 -5.20
CA LEU A 11 -2.84 -1.22 -3.75
C LEU A 11 -1.56 -0.62 -3.16
N ALA A 12 -0.40 -1.04 -3.66
CA ALA A 12 0.88 -0.53 -3.19
C ALA A 12 1.06 0.96 -3.48
N ILE A 13 0.70 1.39 -4.70
CA ILE A 13 0.76 2.81 -5.08
C ILE A 13 -0.20 3.65 -4.24
N ILE A 14 -1.45 3.19 -4.06
CA ILE A 14 -2.45 3.91 -3.28
C ILE A 14 -2.01 4.07 -1.82
N VAL A 15 -1.56 2.98 -1.19
CA VAL A 15 -1.11 3.00 0.20
C VAL A 15 0.16 3.84 0.35
N GLY A 16 1.12 3.70 -0.57
CA GLY A 16 2.35 4.51 -0.55
C GLY A 16 2.05 6.01 -0.63
N LEU A 17 1.20 6.43 -1.57
CA LEU A 17 0.79 7.84 -1.67
C LEU A 17 0.03 8.32 -0.42
N ALA A 18 -0.82 7.47 0.16
CA ALA A 18 -1.51 7.81 1.40
C ALA A 18 -0.53 8.05 2.56
N VAL A 19 0.53 7.25 2.68
CA VAL A 19 1.58 7.44 3.70
C VAL A 19 2.30 8.77 3.52
N VAL A 20 2.64 9.15 2.27
CA VAL A 20 3.27 10.45 1.99
C VAL A 20 2.34 11.59 2.40
N LEU A 21 1.06 11.54 2.03
CA LEU A 21 0.08 12.56 2.40
C LEU A 21 -0.10 12.68 3.92
N VAL A 22 -0.07 11.56 4.64
CA VAL A 22 -0.12 11.57 6.11
C VAL A 22 1.15 12.18 6.69
N TYR A 23 2.32 11.87 6.11
CA TYR A 23 3.60 12.42 6.53
C TYR A 23 3.65 13.95 6.35
N GLU A 24 3.23 14.46 5.19
CA GLU A 24 3.13 15.89 4.92
C GLU A 24 2.22 16.61 5.91
N ARG A 25 1.11 15.98 6.30
CA ARG A 25 0.19 16.55 7.30
C ARG A 25 0.73 16.47 8.72
N ALA A 26 1.46 15.40 9.05
CA ALA A 26 2.03 15.20 10.37
C ALA A 26 3.24 16.11 10.61
N LEU A 27 4.01 16.39 9.56
CA LEU A 27 5.24 17.17 9.61
C LEU A 27 5.24 18.25 8.51
N PRO A 28 4.40 19.30 8.63
CA PRO A 28 4.18 20.28 7.57
C PRO A 28 5.40 21.14 7.24
N ASN A 29 6.38 21.21 8.14
CA ASN A 29 7.62 21.96 7.94
C ASN A 29 8.80 21.07 7.53
N THR A 30 8.60 19.75 7.49
CA THR A 30 9.65 18.82 7.08
C THR A 30 9.47 18.51 5.60
N PRO A 31 10.47 18.82 4.75
CA PRO A 31 10.37 18.52 3.33
C PRO A 31 10.32 17.02 3.10
N VAL A 32 9.42 16.60 2.21
CA VAL A 32 9.37 15.22 1.71
C VAL A 32 10.56 14.99 0.79
N THR A 33 11.43 14.06 1.16
CA THR A 33 12.61 13.68 0.38
C THR A 33 12.37 12.42 -0.44
N ASP A 34 13.26 12.14 -1.39
CA ASP A 34 13.23 10.89 -2.17
C ASP A 34 13.24 9.63 -1.28
N ASP A 35 13.97 9.68 -0.15
CA ASP A 35 13.97 8.61 0.84
C ASP A 35 12.58 8.37 1.46
N THR A 36 11.80 9.45 1.62
CA THR A 36 10.42 9.36 2.13
C THR A 36 9.52 8.64 1.13
N TYR A 37 9.68 8.91 -0.17
CA TYR A 37 8.95 8.20 -1.23
C TYR A 37 9.36 6.73 -1.34
N LEU A 38 10.65 6.41 -1.17
CA LEU A 38 11.13 5.03 -1.14
C LEU A 38 10.54 4.26 0.06
N LEU A 39 10.55 4.86 1.25
CA LEU A 39 9.95 4.28 2.45
C LEU A 39 8.44 4.07 2.29
N ALA A 40 7.74 5.08 1.79
CA ALA A 40 6.30 5.00 1.55
C ALA A 40 5.96 3.94 0.49
N GLY A 41 6.77 3.83 -0.57
CA GLY A 41 6.65 2.79 -1.58
C GLY A 41 6.83 1.39 -1.00
N LEU A 42 7.85 1.17 -0.17
CA LEU A 42 8.07 -0.11 0.52
C LEU A 42 6.92 -0.46 1.47
N ILE A 43 6.44 0.50 2.26
CA ILE A 43 5.27 0.32 3.12
C ILE A 43 4.05 -0.07 2.28
N GLY A 44 3.82 0.63 1.16
CA GLY A 44 2.77 0.33 0.22
C GLY A 44 2.81 -1.12 -0.27
N VAL A 45 3.98 -1.59 -0.71
CA VAL A 45 4.16 -2.98 -1.18
C VAL A 45 3.88 -4.00 -0.08
N ILE A 46 4.42 -3.80 1.12
CA ILE A 46 4.23 -4.73 2.26
C ILE A 46 2.74 -4.81 2.63
N VAL A 47 2.08 -3.66 2.77
CA VAL A 47 0.65 -3.60 3.13
C VAL A 47 -0.21 -4.21 2.03
N ALA A 48 0.07 -3.92 0.76
CA ALA A 48 -0.66 -4.50 -0.36
C ALA A 48 -0.55 -6.03 -0.38
N TRP A 49 0.63 -6.57 -0.10
CA TRP A 49 0.84 -8.02 0.04
C TRP A 49 0.03 -8.62 1.19
N VAL A 50 0.03 -7.97 2.36
CA VAL A 50 -0.74 -8.44 3.52
C VAL A 50 -2.24 -8.39 3.22
N VAL A 51 -2.74 -7.30 2.64
CA VAL A 51 -4.16 -7.16 2.27
C VAL A 51 -4.56 -8.23 1.26
N ASP A 52 -3.72 -8.48 0.26
CA ASP A 52 -3.97 -9.51 -0.73
C ASP A 52 -3.97 -10.92 -0.10
N TRP A 53 -3.00 -11.21 0.77
CA TRP A 53 -2.93 -12.46 1.52
C TRP A 53 -4.15 -12.67 2.42
N LEU A 54 -4.58 -11.63 3.15
CA LEU A 54 -5.81 -11.68 3.96
C LEU A 54 -7.03 -11.92 3.09
N TRP A 55 -7.12 -11.24 1.94
CA TRP A 55 -8.22 -11.43 1.00
C TRP A 55 -8.30 -12.87 0.51
N THR A 56 -7.18 -13.45 0.09
CA THR A 56 -7.15 -14.85 -0.38
C THR A 56 -7.45 -15.85 0.75
N ARG A 57 -7.03 -15.56 1.98
CA ARG A 57 -7.23 -16.43 3.15
C ARG A 57 -8.65 -16.37 3.72
N PHE A 58 -9.30 -15.21 3.70
CA PHE A 58 -10.59 -14.98 4.34
C PHE A 58 -11.75 -14.88 3.35
N ALA A 59 -11.60 -14.18 2.22
CA ALA A 59 -12.66 -14.12 1.20
C ALA A 59 -12.83 -15.46 0.44
N GLY A 60 -11.90 -16.40 0.62
CA GLY A 60 -12.06 -17.78 0.15
C GLY A 60 -12.99 -18.64 1.02
N LYS A 61 -13.33 -18.20 2.24
CA LYS A 61 -14.25 -18.93 3.13
C LYS A 61 -15.73 -18.71 2.81
N ASP A 62 -16.06 -17.64 2.10
CA ASP A 62 -17.44 -17.31 1.73
C ASP A 62 -17.94 -18.07 0.50
N LYS A 63 -17.11 -18.97 -0.05
CA LYS A 63 -17.41 -19.78 -1.25
C LYS A 63 -17.47 -21.29 -0.99
N ALA A 64 -17.47 -21.73 0.28
CA ALA A 64 -17.56 -23.13 0.67
C ALA A 64 -18.90 -23.43 1.36
#